data_AF-A0A960SC17-F1
#
_entry.id   AF-A0A960SC17-F1
#
_cell.length_a   1.000
_cell.length_b   1.000
_cell.length_c   1.000
_cell.angle_alpha   90.00
_cell.angle_beta   90.00
_cell.angle_gamma   90.00
#
_symmetry.space_group_name_H-M   'P 1'
#
loop_
_entity.id
_entity.type
_entity.pdbx_description
1 polymer ?
#
loop_
_entity_poly.entity_id
_entity_poly.type
_entity_poly.pdbx_seq_one_letter_code
_entity_poly.pdbx_strand_id
1 'polypeptide(L)'
;MDRRTLLFIAISSLTLIGVNTYFERQRLEEVKQWRETHPPEQEEVVKKEETPRPTLDEKVYVLSNPTMQIAFSTIGGAIKEINLPFKSDKHPESVVRPIAFDREMVEEDPQNANFPATPYYTAAEPPVFHEQGEKGGYYPLLRRSLITPKMTVPLDPKYYAFNFSSDFPELATIPFE
;
A
#
# COMPACT_ATOMS: atom_id res chain seq x y z
N MET A 1 8.74 49.01 15.99
CA MET A 1 7.56 48.60 15.20
C MET A 1 6.50 49.68 15.41
N ASP A 2 5.98 50.30 14.34
CA ASP A 2 5.05 51.42 14.45
C ASP A 2 3.64 50.91 14.84
N ARG A 3 2.88 51.69 15.62
CA ARG A 3 1.52 51.33 16.09
C ARG A 3 0.57 51.08 14.92
N ARG A 4 0.80 51.77 13.80
CA ARG A 4 0.07 51.60 12.55
C ARG A 4 0.31 50.23 11.91
N THR A 5 1.54 49.72 12.00
CA THR A 5 1.91 48.39 11.48
C THR A 5 1.26 47.28 12.31
N LEU A 6 1.22 47.42 13.64
CA LEU A 6 0.54 46.46 14.51
C LEU A 6 -0.97 46.40 14.26
N LEU A 7 -1.60 47.56 14.08
CA LEU A 7 -3.02 47.65 13.77
C LEU A 7 -3.34 47.04 12.40
N PHE A 8 -2.49 47.26 11.39
CA PHE A 8 -2.62 46.64 10.08
C PHE A 8 -2.53 45.11 10.16
N ILE A 9 -1.53 44.57 10.86
CA ILE A 9 -1.36 43.13 11.02
C ILE A 9 -2.57 42.51 11.73
N ALA A 10 -3.07 43.13 12.80
CA ALA A 10 -4.22 42.63 13.54
C ALA A 10 -5.48 42.56 12.66
N ILE A 11 -5.72 43.58 11.84
CA ILE A 11 -6.87 43.60 10.92
C ILE A 11 -6.70 42.53 9.84
N SER A 12 -5.51 42.41 9.23
CA SER A 12 -5.23 41.37 8.22
C SER A 12 -5.42 39.96 8.79
N SER A 13 -4.94 39.69 10.00
CA SER A 13 -5.14 38.39 10.66
C SER A 13 -6.62 38.09 10.91
N LEU A 14 -7.39 39.07 11.42
CA LEU A 14 -8.83 38.90 11.63
C LEU A 14 -9.59 38.66 10.31
N THR A 15 -9.19 39.32 9.22
CA THR A 15 -9.80 39.07 7.91
C THR A 15 -9.52 37.66 7.40
N LEU A 16 -8.29 37.15 7.56
CA LEU A 16 -7.94 35.78 7.14
C LEU A 16 -8.68 34.74 7.96
N ILE A 17 -8.81 34.94 9.28
CA ILE A 17 -9.60 34.07 10.16
C ILE A 17 -11.06 34.06 9.72
N GLY A 18 -11.65 35.23 9.50
CA GLY A 18 -13.04 35.35 9.06
C GLY A 18 -13.30 34.63 7.73
N VAL A 19 -12.41 34.81 6.75
CA VAL A 19 -12.49 34.11 5.46
C VAL A 19 -12.36 32.60 5.63
N ASN A 20 -11.40 32.12 6.44
CA ASN A 20 -11.24 30.67 6.68
C ASN A 20 -12.50 30.06 7.32
N THR A 21 -13.06 30.74 8.34
CA THR A 21 -14.29 30.29 9.01
C THR A 21 -15.50 30.28 8.08
N TYR A 22 -15.58 31.22 7.14
CA TYR A 22 -16.66 31.27 6.15
C TYR A 22 -16.58 30.08 5.18
N PHE A 23 -15.40 29.78 4.64
CA PHE A 23 -15.20 28.64 3.75
C PHE A 23 -15.36 27.29 4.45
N GLU A 24 -14.94 27.16 5.71
CA GLU A 24 -15.22 25.95 6.50
C GLU A 24 -16.72 25.71 6.65
N ARG A 25 -17.49 26.76 6.94
CA ARG A 25 -18.95 26.65 7.06
C ARG A 25 -19.61 26.22 5.74
N GLN A 26 -19.19 26.78 4.61
CA GLN A 26 -19.68 26.34 3.29
C GLN A 26 -19.36 24.88 3.01
N ARG A 27 -18.11 24.43 3.26
CA ARG A 27 -17.74 23.02 3.09
C ARG A 27 -18.57 22.08 3.94
N LEU A 28 -18.88 22.46 5.18
CA LEU A 28 -19.74 21.65 6.06
C LEU A 28 -21.18 21.53 5.52
N GLU A 29 -21.72 22.62 4.97
CA GLU A 29 -23.04 22.62 4.34
C GLU A 29 -23.06 21.78 3.06
N GLU A 30 -22.04 21.88 2.21
CA GLU A 30 -21.87 21.06 1.00
C GLU A 30 -21.73 19.57 1.34
N VAL A 31 -20.90 19.20 2.33
CA VAL A 31 -20.75 17.81 2.78
C VAL A 31 -22.06 17.26 3.34
N LYS A 32 -22.82 18.10 4.05
CA LYS A 32 -24.13 17.71 4.57
C LYS A 32 -25.13 17.45 3.44
N GLN A 33 -25.22 18.36 2.46
CA GLN A 33 -26.05 18.18 1.26
C GLN A 33 -25.60 16.96 0.43
N TRP A 34 -24.30 16.73 0.31
CA TRP A 34 -23.74 15.56 -0.38
C TRP A 34 -24.14 14.26 0.34
N ARG A 35 -24.09 14.22 1.68
CA ARG A 35 -24.54 13.06 2.47
C ARG A 35 -26.06 12.84 2.44
N GLU A 36 -26.84 13.90 2.23
CA GLU A 36 -28.30 13.81 2.10
C GLU A 36 -28.71 13.31 0.70
N THR A 37 -27.94 13.68 -0.34
CA THR A 37 -28.17 13.25 -1.74
C THR A 37 -27.53 11.91 -2.06
N HIS A 38 -26.43 11.59 -1.39
CA HIS A 38 -25.74 10.31 -1.38
C HIS A 38 -25.78 9.82 0.06
N PRO A 39 -26.97 9.41 0.57
CA PRO A 39 -27.00 8.66 1.82
C PRO A 39 -25.97 7.54 1.66
N PRO A 40 -25.15 7.24 2.69
CA PRO A 40 -24.35 6.04 2.63
C PRO A 40 -25.36 4.95 2.27
N GLU A 41 -25.20 4.39 1.06
CA GLU A 41 -25.82 3.14 0.70
C GLU A 41 -25.57 2.33 1.95
N GLN A 42 -26.66 1.93 2.63
CA GLN A 42 -26.51 1.09 3.80
C GLN A 42 -25.55 0.04 3.29
N GLU A 43 -24.33 0.02 3.82
CA GLU A 43 -23.53 -1.16 3.76
C GLU A 43 -24.53 -2.11 4.36
N GLU A 44 -25.21 -2.88 3.49
CA GLU A 44 -25.80 -4.10 3.93
C GLU A 44 -24.63 -4.65 4.71
N VAL A 45 -24.85 -4.77 6.01
CA VAL A 45 -24.16 -5.77 6.75
C VAL A 45 -24.68 -7.03 6.06
N VAL A 46 -24.14 -7.31 4.86
CA VAL A 46 -23.60 -8.58 4.47
C VAL A 46 -22.85 -8.92 5.73
N LYS A 47 -23.60 -9.58 6.61
CA LYS A 47 -23.09 -10.49 7.58
C LYS A 47 -22.19 -11.30 6.70
N LYS A 48 -20.92 -10.88 6.69
CA LYS A 48 -19.85 -11.59 6.05
C LYS A 48 -19.90 -12.83 6.91
N GLU A 49 -20.68 -13.80 6.46
CA GLU A 49 -20.26 -15.16 6.58
C GLU A 49 -18.81 -15.06 6.14
N GLU A 50 -17.92 -15.00 7.12
CA GLU A 50 -16.63 -15.62 7.03
C GLU A 50 -16.93 -17.06 6.64
N THR A 51 -17.37 -17.25 5.40
CA THR A 51 -16.93 -18.36 4.58
C THR A 51 -15.44 -18.37 4.88
N PRO A 52 -14.93 -19.43 5.51
CA PRO A 52 -13.50 -19.59 5.66
C PRO A 52 -13.00 -19.36 4.25
N ARG A 53 -12.31 -18.23 4.01
CA ARG A 53 -11.71 -18.03 2.70
C ARG A 53 -10.88 -19.29 2.53
N PRO A 54 -11.11 -20.08 1.48
CA PRO A 54 -10.28 -21.25 1.28
C PRO A 54 -8.86 -20.73 1.41
N THR A 55 -8.07 -21.37 2.29
CA THR A 55 -6.63 -21.21 2.30
C THR A 55 -6.18 -21.77 0.97
N LEU A 56 -6.40 -20.99 -0.09
CA LEU A 56 -5.80 -21.21 -1.39
C LEU A 56 -4.32 -21.17 -1.08
N ASP A 57 -3.65 -22.29 -1.27
CA ASP A 57 -2.19 -22.40 -1.14
C ASP A 57 -1.58 -21.49 -2.21
N GLU A 58 -1.52 -20.20 -1.90
CA GLU A 58 -0.93 -19.16 -2.72
C GLU A 58 0.56 -19.43 -2.82
N LYS A 59 1.03 -19.73 -4.03
CA LYS A 59 2.46 -19.82 -4.31
C LYS A 59 2.90 -18.48 -4.89
N VAL A 60 4.02 -17.99 -4.38
CA VAL A 60 4.64 -16.75 -4.85
C VAL A 60 5.88 -17.10 -5.65
N TYR A 61 6.00 -16.58 -6.87
CA TYR A 61 7.18 -16.74 -7.72
C TYR A 61 7.87 -15.40 -7.92
N VAL A 62 9.19 -15.34 -7.70
CA VAL A 62 9.96 -14.11 -7.84
C VAL A 62 10.80 -14.17 -9.11
N LEU A 63 10.64 -13.13 -9.93
CA LEU A 63 11.53 -12.79 -11.03
C LEU A 63 12.42 -11.63 -10.60
N SER A 64 13.72 -11.76 -10.82
CA SER A 64 14.72 -10.80 -10.36
C SER A 64 15.69 -10.45 -11.47
N ASN A 65 16.01 -9.18 -11.61
CA ASN A 65 17.12 -8.66 -12.40
C ASN A 65 17.99 -7.72 -11.53
N PRO A 66 19.09 -7.16 -12.04
CA PRO A 66 20.00 -6.33 -11.22
C PRO A 66 19.36 -5.10 -10.57
N THR A 67 18.22 -4.62 -11.06
CA THR A 67 17.60 -3.34 -10.66
C THR A 67 16.18 -3.47 -10.12
N MET A 68 15.52 -4.60 -10.31
CA MET A 68 14.11 -4.81 -9.99
C MET A 68 13.82 -6.28 -9.69
N GLN A 69 12.93 -6.50 -8.73
CA GLN A 69 12.40 -7.80 -8.37
C GLN A 69 10.86 -7.71 -8.34
N ILE A 70 10.20 -8.74 -8.88
CA ILE A 70 8.74 -8.79 -9.00
C ILE A 70 8.26 -10.13 -8.45
N ALA A 71 7.31 -10.08 -7.52
CA ALA A 71 6.68 -11.25 -6.92
C ALA A 71 5.29 -11.47 -7.55
N PHE A 72 5.12 -12.60 -8.24
CA PHE A 72 3.88 -13.05 -8.85
C PHE A 72 3.15 -14.00 -7.92
N SER A 73 1.85 -13.82 -7.79
CA SER A 73 0.97 -14.74 -7.09
C SER A 73 0.31 -15.71 -8.06
N THR A 74 0.18 -16.97 -7.67
CA THR A 74 -0.70 -17.92 -8.37
C THR A 74 -2.17 -17.54 -8.25
N ILE A 75 -2.56 -16.71 -7.29
CA ILE A 75 -3.95 -16.23 -7.19
C ILE A 75 -4.10 -14.99 -8.07
N GLY A 76 -5.03 -15.05 -9.02
CA GLY A 76 -5.31 -14.00 -9.98
C GLY A 76 -4.23 -13.82 -11.05
N GLY A 77 -3.12 -14.58 -10.99
CA GLY A 77 -1.98 -14.43 -11.90
C GLY A 77 -1.35 -13.03 -11.83
N ALA A 78 -1.47 -12.37 -10.68
CA ALA A 78 -1.21 -10.95 -10.52
C ALA A 78 0.11 -10.68 -9.78
N ILE A 79 0.59 -9.43 -9.87
CA ILE A 79 1.79 -8.98 -9.14
C ILE A 79 1.40 -8.61 -7.72
N LYS A 80 1.94 -9.36 -6.76
CA LYS A 80 1.69 -9.16 -5.33
C LYS A 80 2.60 -8.08 -4.74
N GLU A 81 3.88 -8.11 -5.10
CA GLU A 81 4.89 -7.19 -4.57
C GLU A 81 5.92 -6.81 -5.65
N ILE A 82 6.46 -5.60 -5.57
CA ILE A 82 7.58 -5.12 -6.39
C ILE A 82 8.64 -4.56 -5.44
N ASN A 83 9.90 -4.85 -5.71
CA ASN A 83 11.05 -4.28 -5.01
C ASN A 83 12.05 -3.71 -5.99
N LEU A 84 12.58 -2.53 -5.68
CA LEU A 84 13.74 -1.96 -6.33
C LEU A 84 14.92 -2.05 -5.35
N PRO A 85 15.83 -3.03 -5.51
CA PRO A 85 16.95 -3.22 -4.58
C PRO A 85 17.75 -1.93 -4.40
N PHE A 86 18.28 -1.67 -3.21
CA PHE A 86 19.15 -0.52 -2.99
C PHE A 86 20.54 -0.72 -3.61
N LYS A 87 21.15 0.38 -4.05
CA LYS A 87 22.54 0.41 -4.49
C LYS A 87 23.45 -0.08 -3.38
N SER A 88 24.15 -1.18 -3.66
CA SER A 88 25.04 -1.89 -2.73
C SER A 88 26.08 -2.69 -3.52
N ASP A 89 27.02 -3.33 -2.82
CA ASP A 89 27.99 -4.22 -3.46
C ASP A 89 27.32 -5.42 -4.14
N LYS A 90 26.15 -5.85 -3.62
CA LYS A 90 25.32 -6.91 -4.22
C LYS A 90 24.54 -6.44 -5.45
N HIS A 91 24.17 -5.16 -5.49
CA HIS A 91 23.38 -4.55 -6.56
C HIS A 91 24.05 -3.26 -7.07
N PRO A 92 25.21 -3.36 -7.76
CA PRO A 92 25.97 -2.20 -8.20
C PRO A 92 25.24 -1.37 -9.27
N GLU A 93 24.36 -2.02 -10.05
CA GLU A 93 23.56 -1.42 -11.12
C GLU A 93 22.32 -0.68 -10.61
N SER A 94 21.93 -0.88 -9.35
CA SER A 94 20.81 -0.14 -8.79
C SER A 94 21.13 1.35 -8.65
N VAL A 95 20.13 2.17 -8.98
CA VAL A 95 20.16 3.62 -8.80
C VAL A 95 19.45 4.07 -7.52
N VAL A 96 18.74 3.18 -6.85
CA VAL A 96 17.92 3.51 -5.68
C VAL A 96 18.80 3.60 -4.43
N ARG A 97 18.64 4.67 -3.65
CA ARG A 97 19.36 4.87 -2.40
C ARG A 97 18.38 4.81 -1.22
N PRO A 98 18.80 4.26 -0.07
CA PRO A 98 17.94 4.20 1.11
C PRO A 98 17.75 5.60 1.71
N ILE A 99 16.54 5.89 2.16
CA ILE A 99 16.19 7.06 2.96
C ILE A 99 16.12 6.71 4.46
N ALA A 100 15.86 7.70 5.32
CA ALA A 100 15.77 7.49 6.76
C ALA A 100 14.70 6.46 7.14
N PHE A 101 13.51 6.58 6.54
CA PHE A 101 12.40 5.66 6.77
C PHE A 101 12.74 4.20 6.44
N ASP A 102 13.55 3.95 5.40
CA ASP A 102 13.94 2.58 5.05
C ASP A 102 14.81 1.94 6.14
N ARG A 103 15.62 2.76 6.81
CA ARG A 103 16.47 2.31 7.93
C ARG A 103 15.63 2.06 9.17
N GLU A 104 14.74 3.00 9.49
CA GLU A 104 13.76 2.88 10.58
C GLU A 104 12.91 1.61 10.41
N MET A 105 12.41 1.33 9.21
CA MET A 105 11.64 0.11 8.94
C MET A 105 12.46 -1.17 9.16
N VAL A 106 13.75 -1.19 8.83
CA VAL A 106 14.62 -2.36 9.09
C VAL A 106 14.88 -2.56 10.58
N GLU A 107 14.95 -1.47 11.35
CA GLU A 107 15.24 -1.47 12.79
C GLU A 107 13.98 -1.78 13.62
N GLU A 108 12.86 -1.11 13.33
CA GLU A 108 11.62 -1.18 14.11
C GLU A 108 10.68 -2.30 13.62
N ASP A 109 10.59 -2.51 12.30
CA ASP A 109 9.65 -3.45 11.67
C ASP A 109 10.33 -4.38 10.63
N PRO A 110 11.34 -5.17 11.03
CA PRO A 110 12.18 -5.96 10.11
C PRO A 110 11.41 -6.98 9.27
N GLN A 111 10.18 -7.34 9.67
CA GLN A 111 9.30 -8.21 8.90
C GLN A 111 8.74 -7.52 7.66
N ASN A 112 8.39 -6.22 7.77
CA ASN A 112 7.95 -5.41 6.63
C ASN A 112 9.11 -5.01 5.71
N ALA A 113 10.34 -5.09 6.20
CA ALA A 113 11.54 -4.88 5.40
C ALA A 113 11.97 -6.08 4.55
N ASN A 114 11.29 -7.23 4.61
CA ASN A 114 11.61 -8.38 3.77
C ASN A 114 10.92 -8.30 2.41
N PHE A 115 11.64 -8.73 1.37
CA PHE A 115 11.10 -8.96 0.04
C PHE A 115 11.37 -10.37 -0.49
N PRO A 116 10.32 -11.07 -0.95
CA PRO A 116 8.91 -10.81 -0.64
C PRO A 116 8.63 -10.90 0.86
N ALA A 117 7.47 -10.40 1.28
CA ALA A 117 7.06 -10.50 2.68
C ALA A 117 6.68 -11.94 3.10
N THR A 118 6.39 -12.82 2.13
CA THR A 118 6.01 -14.22 2.34
C THR A 118 7.00 -15.21 1.71
N PRO A 119 7.00 -16.50 2.11
CA PRO A 119 7.79 -17.53 1.43
C PRO A 119 7.52 -17.56 -0.07
N TYR A 120 8.53 -17.89 -0.86
CA TYR A 120 8.47 -17.76 -2.32
C TYR A 120 9.36 -18.78 -3.05
N TYR A 121 9.15 -18.89 -4.34
CA TYR A 121 9.92 -19.69 -5.27
C TYR A 121 10.68 -18.80 -6.23
N THR A 122 11.87 -19.21 -6.62
CA THR A 122 12.62 -18.58 -7.73
C THR A 122 12.48 -19.44 -8.98
N ALA A 123 12.40 -18.79 -10.15
CA ALA A 123 12.22 -19.43 -11.46
C ALA A 123 13.52 -20.09 -11.97
N ALA A 124 14.06 -21.02 -11.18
CA ALA A 124 15.10 -21.96 -11.61
C ALA A 124 14.45 -23.27 -12.11
N GLU A 125 15.21 -24.09 -12.84
CA GLU A 125 14.80 -25.45 -13.20
C GLU A 125 15.67 -26.46 -12.42
N PRO A 126 15.16 -27.08 -11.35
CA PRO A 126 13.82 -26.95 -10.75
C PRO A 126 13.62 -25.70 -9.88
N PRO A 127 12.37 -25.27 -9.59
CA PRO A 127 12.11 -24.10 -8.75
C PRO A 127 12.69 -24.26 -7.35
N VAL A 128 13.38 -23.22 -6.87
CA VAL A 128 13.99 -23.23 -5.53
C VAL A 128 13.09 -22.49 -4.56
N PHE A 129 12.71 -23.15 -3.46
CA PHE A 129 11.90 -22.60 -2.38
C PHE A 129 12.76 -21.83 -1.37
N HIS A 130 12.26 -20.67 -0.96
CA HIS A 130 12.86 -19.78 0.02
C HIS A 130 11.85 -19.48 1.12
N GLU A 131 12.20 -19.79 2.37
CA GLU A 131 11.32 -19.54 3.53
C GLU A 131 11.15 -18.07 3.86
N GLN A 132 12.15 -17.24 3.55
CA GLN A 132 12.15 -15.82 3.89
C GLN A 132 12.77 -14.97 2.78
N GLY A 133 12.21 -13.77 2.60
CA GLY A 133 12.73 -12.74 1.72
C GLY A 133 14.04 -12.10 2.20
N GLU A 134 14.71 -11.40 1.28
CA GLU A 134 15.87 -10.58 1.61
C GLU A 134 15.45 -9.21 2.14
N LYS A 135 16.25 -8.64 3.03
CA LYS A 135 15.97 -7.32 3.59
C LYS A 135 16.36 -6.19 2.64
N GLY A 136 15.46 -5.22 2.52
CA GLY A 136 15.72 -3.93 1.91
C GLY A 136 15.37 -3.82 0.43
N GLY A 137 15.63 -2.62 -0.08
CA GLY A 137 15.09 -2.12 -1.33
C GLY A 137 13.87 -1.23 -1.11
N TYR A 138 13.44 -0.59 -2.18
CA TYR A 138 12.30 0.32 -2.18
C TYR A 138 11.06 -0.40 -2.71
N TYR A 139 9.97 -0.31 -1.96
CA TYR A 139 8.69 -0.94 -2.27
C TYR A 139 7.72 0.07 -2.88
N PRO A 140 7.66 0.22 -4.23
CA PRO A 140 6.82 1.22 -4.87
C PRO A 140 5.32 0.93 -4.71
N LEU A 141 4.93 -0.33 -4.46
CA LEU A 141 3.53 -0.68 -4.29
C LEU A 141 3.05 -0.28 -2.89
N LEU A 142 2.17 0.73 -2.85
CA LEU A 142 1.48 1.17 -1.62
C LEU A 142 0.53 0.10 -1.07
N ARG A 143 0.04 -0.79 -1.93
CA ARG A 143 -0.88 -1.87 -1.57
C ARG A 143 -0.07 -3.14 -1.36
N ARG A 144 0.31 -3.40 -0.12
CA ARG A 144 0.97 -4.63 0.32
C ARG A 144 0.33 -5.13 1.61
N SER A 145 0.50 -6.41 1.89
CA SER A 145 0.17 -6.95 3.21
C SER A 145 1.03 -6.26 4.27
N LEU A 146 0.42 -5.94 5.41
CA LEU A 146 1.11 -5.34 6.55
C LEU A 146 1.31 -6.41 7.61
N ILE A 147 2.56 -6.62 8.00
CA ILE A 147 2.89 -7.57 9.07
C ILE A 147 3.09 -6.75 10.34
N THR A 148 2.25 -7.00 11.34
CA THR A 148 2.40 -6.40 12.67
C THR A 148 2.80 -7.49 13.66
N PRO A 149 3.36 -7.14 14.83
CA PRO A 149 3.74 -8.14 15.85
C PRO A 149 2.58 -9.05 16.31
N LYS A 150 1.34 -8.59 16.17
CA LYS A 150 0.13 -9.30 16.61
C LYS A 150 -0.55 -10.09 15.50
N MET A 151 -0.48 -9.59 14.27
CA MET A 151 -1.19 -10.18 13.14
C MET A 151 -0.61 -9.73 11.80
N THR A 152 -0.79 -10.58 10.78
CA THR A 152 -0.65 -10.15 9.39
C THR A 152 -2.01 -9.66 8.91
N VAL A 153 -2.04 -8.47 8.31
CA VAL A 153 -3.20 -7.96 7.58
C VAL A 153 -2.96 -8.28 6.10
N PRO A 154 -3.49 -9.41 5.59
CA PRO A 154 -3.29 -9.78 4.20
C PRO A 154 -4.05 -8.83 3.28
N LEU A 155 -3.42 -8.46 2.17
CA LEU A 155 -4.09 -7.75 1.09
C LEU A 155 -4.98 -8.72 0.31
N ASP A 156 -6.22 -8.32 0.05
CA ASP A 156 -7.13 -9.10 -0.80
C ASP A 156 -6.58 -9.16 -2.25
N PRO A 157 -6.51 -10.34 -2.90
CA PRO A 157 -5.93 -10.49 -4.24
C PRO A 157 -6.51 -9.52 -5.29
N LYS A 158 -7.77 -9.11 -5.16
CA LYS A 158 -8.38 -8.07 -6.02
C LYS A 158 -7.65 -6.72 -6.01
N TYR A 159 -6.81 -6.47 -5.00
CA TYR A 159 -6.00 -5.26 -4.88
C TYR A 159 -4.55 -5.47 -5.32
N TYR A 160 -4.17 -6.68 -5.76
CA TYR A 160 -2.86 -6.94 -6.37
C TYR A 160 -2.69 -6.10 -7.64
N ALA A 161 -1.43 -5.81 -7.98
CA ALA A 161 -1.09 -5.04 -9.16
C ALA A 161 -1.25 -5.90 -10.41
N PHE A 162 -1.63 -5.27 -11.53
CA PHE A 162 -1.82 -5.94 -12.82
C PHE A 162 -2.81 -7.11 -12.78
N ASN A 163 -3.80 -7.05 -11.88
CA ASN A 163 -4.89 -8.03 -11.86
C ASN A 163 -5.88 -7.79 -13.01
N PHE A 164 -6.65 -8.81 -13.37
CA PHE A 164 -7.71 -8.71 -14.38
C PHE A 164 -8.80 -7.74 -13.92
N SER A 165 -8.96 -6.64 -14.65
CA SER A 165 -10.10 -5.73 -14.47
C SER A 165 -11.28 -6.25 -15.28
N SER A 166 -12.36 -6.64 -14.61
CA SER A 166 -13.57 -7.19 -15.22
C SER A 166 -14.79 -6.83 -14.37
N ASP A 167 -15.97 -6.92 -14.96
CA ASP A 167 -17.26 -6.81 -14.25
C ASP A 167 -17.50 -7.96 -13.25
N PHE A 168 -16.63 -8.99 -13.28
CA PHE A 168 -16.63 -10.17 -12.43
C PHE A 168 -15.44 -10.14 -11.44
N PRO A 169 -15.61 -9.60 -10.22
CA PRO A 169 -14.53 -9.47 -9.23
C PRO A 169 -13.88 -10.79 -8.83
N GLU A 170 -14.59 -11.91 -8.97
CA GLU A 170 -14.11 -13.26 -8.67
C GLU A 170 -12.90 -13.68 -9.53
N LEU A 171 -12.76 -13.13 -10.74
CA LEU A 171 -11.61 -13.43 -11.62
C LEU A 171 -10.28 -13.10 -10.96
N ALA A 172 -10.26 -12.09 -10.09
CA ALA A 172 -9.08 -11.68 -9.35
C ALA A 172 -8.59 -12.69 -8.31
N THR A 173 -9.40 -13.70 -8.01
CA THR A 173 -9.15 -14.71 -6.98
C THR A 173 -8.99 -16.13 -7.54
N ILE A 174 -9.01 -16.28 -8.86
CA ILE A 174 -8.86 -17.59 -9.52
C ILE A 174 -7.41 -18.08 -9.35
N PRO A 175 -7.18 -19.32 -8.89
CA PRO A 175 -5.84 -19.90 -8.86
C PRO A 175 -5.35 -20.28 -10.27
N PHE A 176 -4.08 -20.00 -10.53
CA PHE A 176 -3.32 -20.39 -11.72
C PHE A 176 -2.24 -21.38 -11.29
N GLU A 177 -2.01 -22.43 -12.09
CA GLU A 177 -0.98 -23.45 -11.86
C GLU A 177 0.23 -23.25 -12.76
#